data_AF-A0AAJ5YUE8-F1
#
_entry.id   AF-A0AAJ5YUE8-F1
#
_cell.length_a   1.000
_cell.length_b   1.000
_cell.length_c   1.000
_cell.angle_alpha   90.00
_cell.angle_beta   90.00
_cell.angle_gamma   90.00
#
_symmetry.space_group_name_H-M   'P 1'
#
loop_
_entity.id
_entity.type
_entity.pdbx_description
1 polymer ?
#
loop_
_entity_poly.entity_id
_entity_poly.type
_entity_poly.pdbx_seq_one_letter_code
_entity_poly.pdbx_strand_id
1 'polypeptide(L)'
;MSDPVIETISLASRIARILVGSVLVVGSMTFVVWEGAHQYVEHVGMPSTATVDPITGQDPYGWDLEDQLHHFGLVSQTDRRLGIFGRHMVRSAWMAEHWGGGIAPQAIFGLAPRGSTMRQTPDFEAHHGFQLADRFLSTSLHIADAKNIRVEELNLDDKPLDWTAVTLEAWLANLRTKIATPATLAAAEVGYEKLYDALRAQPHTEAFCKLLATRIGTVQAQLGQLSQGISWFQRALHKEPSNVIHAALNDTYMPSSPLDTRLTVHTLQTLSRAYVLASSQSQAPRAELYEALRAQLAALHLLRTEQKRMAEAPNGALQQAWTFEAQGEMSVQVAETLYALQQHPAKQSLLTWWKRDKLVNAVPQTFGALSTSSKKGRLQMSQAWLQFASERALAARAQLIADHSTKAQLSTSHRHASERILRAANLVEEEAQLLIRSLEKLSS
;
A
#
# COMPACT_ATOMS: atom_id res chain seq x y z
N MET A 1 46.72 -57.71 22.06
CA MET A 1 46.10 -56.44 22.50
C MET A 1 45.38 -56.72 23.80
N SER A 2 45.54 -55.88 24.82
CA SER A 2 44.85 -56.06 26.10
C SER A 2 43.35 -55.78 25.94
N ASP A 3 42.50 -56.59 26.56
CA ASP A 3 41.02 -56.44 26.62
C ASP A 3 40.49 -55.00 26.75
N PRO A 4 41.07 -54.10 27.57
CA PRO A 4 40.64 -52.70 27.66
C PRO A 4 40.73 -51.92 26.33
N VAL A 5 41.67 -52.26 25.44
CA VAL A 5 41.81 -51.58 24.13
C VAL A 5 40.65 -51.97 23.21
N ILE A 6 40.24 -53.25 23.24
CA ILE A 6 39.13 -53.76 22.43
C ILE A 6 37.80 -53.16 22.91
N GLU A 7 37.60 -53.04 24.22
CA GLU A 7 36.42 -52.39 24.80
C GLU A 7 36.34 -50.91 24.43
N THR A 8 37.47 -50.19 24.48
CA THR A 8 37.53 -48.76 24.13
C THR A 8 37.18 -48.56 22.64
N ILE A 9 37.71 -49.40 21.75
CA ILE A 9 37.39 -49.35 20.31
C ILE A 9 35.92 -49.67 20.05
N SER A 10 35.35 -50.67 20.74
CA SER A 10 33.93 -51.03 20.62
C SER A 10 33.01 -49.91 21.11
N LEU A 11 33.33 -49.30 22.24
CA LEU A 11 32.59 -48.16 22.78
C LEU A 11 32.66 -46.95 21.83
N ALA A 12 33.86 -46.62 21.33
CA ALA A 12 34.05 -45.55 20.36
C ALA A 12 33.25 -45.79 19.08
N SER A 13 33.23 -47.02 18.55
CA SER A 13 32.43 -47.39 17.37
C SER A 13 30.93 -47.24 17.59
N ARG A 14 30.42 -47.59 18.80
CA ARG A 14 29.01 -47.39 19.14
C ARG A 14 28.66 -45.92 19.22
N ILE A 15 29.48 -45.12 19.90
CA ILE A 15 29.30 -43.66 20.00
C ILE A 15 29.32 -43.03 18.60
N ALA A 16 30.30 -43.39 17.76
CA ALA A 16 30.40 -42.86 16.40
C ALA A 16 29.15 -43.19 15.57
N ARG A 17 28.65 -44.43 15.62
CA ARG A 17 27.42 -44.82 14.91
C ARG A 17 26.19 -44.07 15.42
N ILE A 18 26.07 -43.86 16.73
CA ILE A 18 24.98 -43.07 17.31
C ILE A 18 25.07 -41.62 16.82
N LEU A 19 26.26 -41.00 16.86
CA LEU A 19 26.45 -39.62 16.42
C LEU A 19 26.14 -39.46 14.92
N VAL A 20 26.66 -40.35 14.07
CA VAL A 20 26.36 -40.34 12.63
C VAL A 20 24.87 -40.56 12.38
N GLY A 21 24.26 -41.52 13.06
CA GLY A 21 22.82 -41.77 12.98
C GLY A 21 22.00 -40.55 13.39
N SER A 22 22.34 -39.90 14.51
CA SER A 22 21.69 -38.68 14.99
C SER A 22 21.84 -37.52 14.01
N VAL A 23 23.04 -37.29 13.45
CA VAL A 23 23.27 -36.22 12.46
C VAL A 23 22.45 -36.47 11.20
N LEU A 24 22.36 -37.71 10.72
CA LEU A 24 21.55 -38.03 9.53
C LEU A 24 20.05 -37.85 9.79
N VAL A 25 19.56 -38.28 10.96
CA VAL A 25 18.13 -38.12 11.32
C VAL A 25 17.79 -36.64 11.50
N VAL A 26 18.58 -35.90 12.28
CA VAL A 26 18.34 -34.46 12.51
C VAL A 26 18.52 -33.67 11.21
N GLY A 27 19.55 -33.96 10.42
CA GLY A 27 19.81 -33.32 9.14
C GLY A 27 18.69 -33.57 8.13
N SER A 28 18.23 -34.82 8.00
CA SER A 28 17.12 -35.15 7.09
C SER A 28 15.80 -34.52 7.53
N MET A 29 15.48 -34.55 8.82
CA MET A 29 14.29 -33.88 9.36
C MET A 29 14.35 -32.37 9.12
N THR A 30 15.50 -31.74 9.37
CA THR A 30 15.71 -30.31 9.14
C THR A 30 15.52 -29.96 7.66
N PHE A 31 16.08 -30.77 6.77
CA PHE A 31 15.94 -30.58 5.32
C PHE A 31 14.48 -30.72 4.87
N VAL A 32 13.76 -31.74 5.34
CA VAL A 32 12.34 -31.96 5.02
C VAL A 32 11.48 -30.80 5.50
N VAL A 33 11.70 -30.31 6.73
CA VAL A 33 10.96 -29.17 7.27
C VAL A 33 11.28 -27.90 6.48
N TRP A 34 12.56 -27.67 6.14
CA TRP A 34 12.99 -26.52 5.35
C TRP A 34 12.37 -26.50 3.95
N GLU A 35 12.47 -27.60 3.19
CA GLU A 35 11.85 -27.69 1.87
C GLU A 35 10.32 -27.65 1.97
N GLY A 36 9.74 -28.29 2.99
CA GLY A 36 8.30 -28.27 3.25
C GLY A 36 7.76 -26.86 3.46
N ALA A 37 8.48 -26.01 4.22
CA ALA A 37 8.14 -24.61 4.38
C ALA A 37 8.18 -23.86 3.03
N HIS A 38 9.20 -24.14 2.22
CA HIS A 38 9.38 -23.58 0.88
C HIS A 38 8.27 -24.00 -0.09
N GLN A 39 7.81 -25.25 -0.04
CA GLN A 39 6.67 -25.72 -0.84
C GLN A 39 5.34 -25.15 -0.33
N TYR A 40 5.18 -25.00 0.98
CA TYR A 40 4.02 -24.32 1.56
C TYR A 40 3.92 -22.89 1.05
N VAL A 41 5.01 -22.13 1.05
CA VAL A 41 5.00 -20.76 0.52
C VAL A 41 4.67 -20.74 -0.97
N GLU A 42 5.27 -21.61 -1.77
CA GLU A 42 4.99 -21.67 -3.23
C GLU A 42 3.52 -21.97 -3.57
N HIS A 43 2.84 -22.76 -2.75
CA HIS A 43 1.50 -23.27 -3.10
C HIS A 43 0.36 -22.67 -2.27
N VAL A 44 0.68 -22.14 -1.08
CA VAL A 44 -0.31 -21.60 -0.14
C VAL A 44 -0.04 -20.12 0.15
N GLY A 45 1.20 -19.74 0.42
CA GLY A 45 1.57 -18.35 0.72
C GLY A 45 1.56 -17.42 -0.50
N MET A 46 1.92 -17.99 -1.65
CA MET A 46 1.97 -17.35 -2.97
C MET A 46 1.04 -18.16 -3.87
N PRO A 47 -0.28 -18.02 -3.74
CA PRO A 47 -1.19 -18.75 -4.61
C PRO A 47 -1.09 -18.21 -6.03
N SER A 48 -1.19 -19.10 -7.02
CA SER A 48 -1.30 -18.68 -8.42
C SER A 48 -2.54 -17.82 -8.58
N THR A 49 -2.36 -16.52 -8.71
CA THR A 49 -3.42 -15.62 -9.14
C THR A 49 -3.56 -15.62 -10.68
N ALA A 50 -2.89 -16.55 -11.38
CA ALA A 50 -3.15 -16.82 -12.79
C ALA A 50 -4.54 -17.48 -12.90
N THR A 51 -5.56 -16.83 -13.43
CA THR A 51 -5.55 -15.97 -14.60
C THR A 51 -6.00 -14.54 -14.27
N VAL A 52 -5.10 -13.58 -14.43
CA VAL A 52 -5.55 -12.30 -14.98
C VAL A 52 -6.09 -12.66 -16.35
N ASP A 53 -7.42 -12.77 -16.46
CA ASP A 53 -8.03 -12.98 -17.77
C ASP A 53 -7.50 -11.88 -18.69
N PRO A 54 -7.06 -12.23 -19.92
CA PRO A 54 -6.56 -11.22 -20.86
C PRO A 54 -7.59 -10.12 -20.92
N ILE A 55 -7.18 -8.84 -20.78
CA ILE A 55 -8.10 -7.70 -20.74
C ILE A 55 -9.03 -7.80 -21.96
N THR A 56 -10.24 -8.32 -21.73
CA THR A 56 -11.15 -8.70 -22.83
C THR A 56 -11.85 -7.47 -23.41
N GLY A 57 -11.61 -6.29 -22.84
CA GLY A 57 -12.35 -5.06 -23.11
C GLY A 57 -13.79 -5.11 -22.58
N GLN A 58 -14.19 -6.17 -21.88
CA GLN A 58 -15.55 -6.34 -21.35
C GLN A 58 -15.74 -5.73 -19.95
N ASP A 59 -14.69 -5.14 -19.38
CA ASP A 59 -14.72 -4.47 -18.09
C ASP A 59 -14.71 -2.94 -18.26
N PRO A 60 -15.88 -2.31 -18.46
CA PRO A 60 -15.98 -0.86 -18.68
C PRO A 60 -15.56 -0.04 -17.45
N TYR A 61 -15.48 -0.67 -16.27
CA TYR A 61 -15.07 -0.02 -15.02
C TYR A 61 -13.59 -0.22 -14.71
N GLY A 62 -12.90 -1.14 -15.38
CA GLY A 62 -11.46 -1.39 -15.25
C GLY A 62 -11.02 -2.03 -13.92
N TRP A 63 -11.90 -2.80 -13.26
CA TRP A 63 -11.58 -3.63 -12.11
C TRP A 63 -10.50 -4.68 -12.38
N ASP A 64 -10.46 -5.28 -13.57
CA ASP A 64 -9.44 -6.26 -13.95
C ASP A 64 -8.05 -5.63 -13.98
N LEU A 65 -7.94 -4.46 -14.63
CA LEU A 65 -6.68 -3.72 -14.69
C LEU A 65 -6.31 -3.16 -13.31
N GLU A 66 -7.28 -2.70 -12.52
CA GLU A 66 -7.02 -2.28 -11.15
C GLU A 66 -6.55 -3.43 -10.27
N ASP A 67 -7.10 -4.63 -10.43
CA ASP A 67 -6.65 -5.81 -9.69
C ASP A 67 -5.18 -6.11 -10.04
N GLN A 68 -4.80 -6.00 -11.32
CA GLN A 68 -3.40 -6.11 -11.73
C GLN A 68 -2.51 -5.03 -11.09
N LEU A 69 -2.97 -3.77 -11.07
CA LEU A 69 -2.25 -2.66 -10.43
C LEU A 69 -2.09 -2.87 -8.92
N HIS A 70 -3.11 -3.41 -8.27
CA HIS A 70 -3.08 -3.70 -6.84
C HIS A 70 -2.09 -4.83 -6.53
N HIS A 71 -2.01 -5.83 -7.41
CA HIS A 71 -1.03 -6.92 -7.33
C HIS A 71 0.34 -6.56 -7.93
N PHE A 72 0.55 -5.31 -8.35
CA PHE A 72 1.80 -4.88 -8.94
C PHE A 72 2.95 -4.87 -7.90
N GLY A 73 3.89 -5.79 -8.09
CA GLY A 73 4.96 -6.09 -7.14
C GLY A 73 4.59 -7.13 -6.09
N LEU A 74 3.50 -7.88 -6.29
CA LEU A 74 3.21 -9.10 -5.54
C LEU A 74 3.50 -10.31 -6.44
N VAL A 75 4.39 -11.19 -5.98
CA VAL A 75 4.71 -12.41 -6.72
C VAL A 75 3.68 -13.48 -6.34
N SER A 76 2.93 -13.97 -7.32
CA SER A 76 1.92 -15.02 -7.13
C SER A 76 2.49 -16.43 -7.25
N GLN A 77 3.58 -16.62 -8.00
CA GLN A 77 4.36 -17.86 -8.03
C GLN A 77 5.80 -17.57 -8.41
N THR A 78 6.72 -18.46 -8.05
CA THR A 78 8.11 -18.30 -8.48
C THR A 78 8.33 -18.77 -9.91
N ASP A 79 9.02 -17.96 -10.72
CA ASP A 79 9.35 -18.32 -12.10
C ASP A 79 10.40 -19.45 -12.14
N ARG A 80 10.09 -20.52 -12.89
CA ARG A 80 10.99 -21.67 -13.11
C ARG A 80 12.31 -21.28 -13.75
N ARG A 81 12.34 -20.21 -14.56
CA ARG A 81 13.56 -19.73 -15.24
C ARG A 81 14.64 -19.28 -14.24
N LEU A 82 14.24 -18.82 -13.05
CA LEU A 82 15.14 -18.45 -11.95
C LEU A 82 15.96 -19.64 -11.40
N GLY A 83 15.56 -20.88 -11.72
CA GLY A 83 16.19 -22.09 -11.20
C GLY A 83 15.91 -22.32 -9.71
N ILE A 84 16.43 -23.41 -9.16
CA ILE A 84 16.12 -23.83 -7.79
C ILE A 84 16.54 -22.76 -6.78
N PHE A 85 17.76 -22.21 -6.91
CA PHE A 85 18.28 -21.20 -5.98
C PHE A 85 17.50 -19.88 -6.05
N GLY A 86 17.23 -19.35 -7.24
CA GLY A 86 16.48 -18.11 -7.39
C GLY A 86 15.07 -18.24 -6.81
N ARG A 87 14.37 -19.35 -7.09
CA ARG A 87 13.05 -19.64 -6.49
C ARG A 87 13.10 -19.76 -4.97
N HIS A 88 14.15 -20.37 -4.40
CA HIS A 88 14.35 -20.39 -2.94
C HIS A 88 14.54 -18.98 -2.38
N MET A 89 15.32 -18.12 -3.02
CA MET A 89 15.50 -16.74 -2.56
C MET A 89 14.18 -15.96 -2.56
N VAL A 90 13.39 -16.07 -3.63
CA VAL A 90 12.08 -15.39 -3.73
C VAL A 90 11.12 -15.86 -2.63
N ARG A 91 11.05 -17.17 -2.37
CA ARG A 91 10.22 -17.73 -1.29
C ARG A 91 10.75 -17.36 0.10
N SER A 92 12.07 -17.35 0.29
CA SER A 92 12.70 -16.87 1.52
C SER A 92 12.43 -15.39 1.77
N ALA A 93 12.38 -14.56 0.73
CA ALA A 93 11.96 -13.17 0.86
C ALA A 93 10.51 -13.05 1.34
N TRP A 94 9.61 -13.84 0.74
CA TRP A 94 8.20 -13.89 1.17
C TRP A 94 8.09 -14.30 2.64
N MET A 95 8.80 -15.36 3.04
CA MET A 95 8.85 -15.81 4.44
C MET A 95 9.36 -14.72 5.36
N ALA A 96 10.45 -14.05 5.01
CA ALA A 96 11.02 -12.99 5.84
C ALA A 96 10.09 -11.78 5.98
N GLU A 97 9.35 -11.43 4.91
CA GLU A 97 8.37 -10.34 4.94
C GLU A 97 7.13 -10.69 5.79
N HIS A 98 6.62 -11.92 5.70
CA HIS A 98 5.32 -12.29 6.31
C HIS A 98 5.45 -13.01 7.66
N TRP A 99 6.52 -13.77 7.87
CA TRP A 99 6.83 -14.49 9.11
C TRP A 99 7.84 -13.73 9.98
N GLY A 100 8.41 -12.64 9.46
CA GLY A 100 9.48 -11.89 10.11
C GLY A 100 10.86 -12.54 9.96
N GLY A 101 11.87 -11.93 10.58
CA GLY A 101 13.25 -12.44 10.53
C GLY A 101 13.50 -13.72 11.36
N GLY A 102 12.47 -14.24 12.03
CA GLY A 102 12.55 -15.35 12.98
C GLY A 102 13.21 -14.96 14.31
N ILE A 103 13.27 -15.93 15.24
CA ILE A 103 14.01 -15.76 16.50
C ILE A 103 15.50 -15.89 16.19
N ALA A 104 16.26 -14.80 16.34
CA ALA A 104 17.71 -14.87 16.22
C ALA A 104 18.25 -15.95 17.18
N PRO A 105 19.16 -16.86 16.75
CA PRO A 105 19.71 -17.92 17.60
C PRO A 105 20.26 -17.40 18.94
N GLN A 106 20.71 -16.15 18.94
CA GLN A 106 21.25 -15.42 20.10
C GLN A 106 20.22 -15.28 21.23
N ALA A 107 18.93 -15.18 20.90
CA ALA A 107 17.83 -15.13 21.86
C ALA A 107 17.55 -16.52 22.47
N ILE A 108 17.75 -17.59 21.69
CA ILE A 108 17.56 -18.99 22.13
C ILE A 108 18.74 -19.47 22.98
N PHE A 109 19.96 -19.05 22.65
CA PHE A 109 21.19 -19.43 23.37
C PHE A 109 21.61 -18.44 24.48
N GLY A 110 20.72 -17.52 24.88
CA GLY A 110 20.92 -16.69 26.09
C GLY A 110 22.07 -15.67 26.01
N LEU A 111 22.52 -15.33 24.81
CA LEU A 111 23.56 -14.30 24.58
C LEU A 111 22.98 -12.90 24.35
N ALA A 112 21.67 -12.72 24.55
CA ALA A 112 21.05 -11.40 24.47
C ALA A 112 21.64 -10.45 25.53
N PRO A 113 22.02 -9.22 25.16
CA PRO A 113 22.52 -8.24 26.12
C PRO A 113 21.47 -8.02 27.21
N ARG A 114 21.86 -8.21 28.48
CA ARG A 114 21.02 -7.91 29.65
C ARG A 114 20.58 -6.44 29.58
N GLY A 115 19.36 -6.19 29.11
CA GLY A 115 18.81 -4.83 29.07
C GLY A 115 17.61 -4.61 28.15
N SER A 116 17.35 -5.46 27.15
CA SER A 116 16.17 -5.31 26.29
C SER A 116 14.93 -5.83 26.99
N THR A 117 14.10 -4.93 27.51
CA THR A 117 12.78 -5.27 28.04
C THR A 117 11.89 -5.77 26.90
N MET A 118 11.22 -6.91 27.13
CA MET A 118 10.42 -7.71 26.20
C MET A 118 9.19 -6.99 25.58
N ARG A 119 9.06 -5.67 25.75
CA ARG A 119 7.88 -4.88 25.36
C ARG A 119 8.05 -4.07 24.07
N GLN A 120 9.22 -4.13 23.43
CA GLN A 120 9.54 -3.45 22.15
C GLN A 120 9.86 -4.43 21.00
N THR A 121 9.57 -5.72 21.16
CA THR A 121 9.93 -6.77 20.20
C THR A 121 9.17 -6.74 18.86
N PRO A 122 7.88 -6.37 18.74
CA PRO A 122 7.17 -6.55 17.46
C PRO A 122 7.69 -5.62 16.36
N ASP A 123 7.99 -4.36 16.68
CA ASP A 123 8.52 -3.42 15.70
C ASP A 123 9.93 -3.82 15.27
N PHE A 124 10.78 -4.25 16.21
CA PHE A 124 12.13 -4.71 15.91
C PHE A 124 12.15 -5.98 15.03
N GLU A 125 11.28 -6.95 15.32
CA GLU A 125 11.16 -8.19 14.53
C GLU A 125 10.62 -7.92 13.12
N ALA A 126 9.63 -7.04 12.97
CA ALA A 126 9.10 -6.62 11.67
C ALA A 126 10.18 -5.93 10.82
N HIS A 127 10.96 -5.03 11.43
CA HIS A 127 12.04 -4.34 10.73
C HIS A 127 13.17 -5.31 10.32
N HIS A 128 13.48 -6.30 11.15
CA HIS A 128 14.46 -7.33 10.80
C HIS A 128 13.99 -8.22 9.64
N GLY A 129 12.71 -8.60 9.64
CA GLY A 129 12.08 -9.37 8.55
C GLY A 129 12.18 -8.66 7.20
N PHE A 130 11.85 -7.37 7.16
CA PHE A 130 11.95 -6.59 5.92
C PHE A 130 13.39 -6.44 5.41
N GLN A 131 14.37 -6.24 6.30
CA GLN A 131 15.78 -6.19 5.90
C GLN A 131 16.27 -7.52 5.34
N LEU A 132 15.83 -8.65 5.93
CA LEU A 132 16.18 -9.97 5.44
C LEU A 132 15.53 -10.25 4.08
N ALA A 133 14.25 -9.87 3.91
CA ALA A 133 13.55 -9.95 2.64
C ALA A 133 14.22 -9.11 1.55
N ASP A 134 14.72 -7.90 1.86
CA ASP A 134 15.43 -7.04 0.90
C ASP A 134 16.70 -7.71 0.37
N ARG A 135 17.47 -8.38 1.25
CA ARG A 135 18.67 -9.14 0.87
C ARG A 135 18.32 -10.34 -0.02
N PHE A 136 17.28 -11.09 0.33
CA PHE A 136 16.84 -12.23 -0.48
C PHE A 136 16.33 -11.79 -1.86
N LEU A 137 15.56 -10.71 -1.94
CA LEU A 137 15.09 -10.16 -3.21
C LEU A 137 16.24 -9.62 -4.06
N SER A 138 17.16 -8.86 -3.47
CA SER A 138 18.34 -8.36 -4.17
C SER A 138 19.19 -9.51 -4.72
N THR A 139 19.34 -10.60 -3.94
CA THR A 139 20.02 -11.83 -4.41
C THR A 139 19.25 -12.51 -5.54
N SER A 140 17.92 -12.56 -5.45
CA SER A 140 17.08 -13.14 -6.50
C SER A 140 17.16 -12.36 -7.82
N LEU A 141 17.23 -11.03 -7.77
CA LEU A 141 17.43 -10.17 -8.94
C LEU A 141 18.81 -10.37 -9.55
N HIS A 142 19.86 -10.50 -8.73
CA HIS A 142 21.19 -10.82 -9.23
C HIS A 142 21.22 -12.18 -9.98
N ILE A 143 20.51 -13.19 -9.46
CA ILE A 143 20.35 -14.49 -10.13
C ILE A 143 19.54 -14.34 -11.43
N ALA A 144 18.49 -13.51 -11.42
CA ALA A 144 17.65 -13.22 -12.58
C ALA A 144 18.47 -12.55 -13.69
N ASP A 145 19.28 -11.54 -13.34
CA ASP A 145 20.19 -10.84 -14.25
C ASP A 145 21.20 -11.80 -14.90
N ALA A 146 21.81 -12.70 -14.11
CA ALA A 146 22.72 -13.73 -14.62
C ALA A 146 22.05 -14.71 -15.60
N LYS A 147 20.72 -14.75 -15.61
CA LYS A 147 19.88 -15.55 -16.51
C LYS A 147 19.20 -14.72 -17.61
N ASN A 148 19.58 -13.45 -17.78
CA ASN A 148 18.98 -12.47 -18.71
C ASN A 148 17.49 -12.18 -18.44
N ILE A 149 17.04 -12.30 -17.20
CA ILE A 149 15.72 -11.91 -16.72
C ILE A 149 15.87 -10.56 -16.02
N ARG A 150 15.84 -9.46 -16.77
CA ARG A 150 16.12 -8.11 -16.26
C ARG A 150 15.18 -7.07 -16.87
N VAL A 151 14.96 -5.98 -16.14
CA VAL A 151 14.29 -4.79 -16.67
C VAL A 151 15.38 -3.93 -17.35
N GLU A 152 15.29 -3.80 -18.67
CA GLU A 152 16.21 -2.95 -19.44
C GLU A 152 15.82 -1.47 -19.26
N GLU A 153 16.77 -0.63 -18.87
CA GLU A 153 16.54 0.79 -18.58
C GLU A 153 16.13 1.59 -19.83
N LEU A 154 16.67 1.21 -20.98
CA LEU A 154 16.38 1.80 -22.27
C LEU A 154 15.97 0.66 -23.21
N ASN A 155 14.67 0.49 -23.39
CA ASN A 155 14.15 -0.47 -24.35
C ASN A 155 14.30 0.12 -25.77
N LEU A 156 15.51 -0.01 -26.32
CA LEU A 156 15.85 0.48 -27.66
C LEU A 156 15.37 -0.46 -28.77
N ASP A 157 15.07 -1.73 -28.43
CA ASP A 157 14.88 -2.82 -29.39
C ASP A 157 13.43 -3.33 -29.47
N ASP A 158 12.44 -2.57 -28.96
CA ASP A 158 11.02 -2.94 -28.90
C ASP A 158 10.76 -4.34 -28.27
N LYS A 159 11.69 -4.81 -27.44
CA LYS A 159 11.60 -6.15 -26.84
C LYS A 159 10.52 -6.15 -25.76
N PRO A 160 9.63 -7.17 -25.70
CA PRO A 160 8.65 -7.23 -24.63
C PRO A 160 9.36 -7.31 -23.27
N LEU A 161 8.86 -6.54 -22.29
CA LEU A 161 9.41 -6.56 -20.94
C LEU A 161 9.22 -7.95 -20.31
N ASP A 162 10.24 -8.38 -19.58
CA ASP A 162 10.15 -9.59 -18.76
C ASP A 162 9.38 -9.28 -17.47
N TRP A 163 8.11 -9.70 -17.42
CA TRP A 163 7.23 -9.44 -16.28
C TRP A 163 7.74 -10.03 -14.96
N THR A 164 8.54 -11.09 -14.99
CA THR A 164 9.17 -11.63 -13.78
C THR A 164 10.16 -10.61 -13.22
N ALA A 165 10.99 -10.01 -14.07
CA ALA A 165 11.93 -8.97 -13.65
C ALA A 165 11.17 -7.73 -13.13
N VAL A 166 10.15 -7.28 -13.86
CA VAL A 166 9.29 -6.14 -13.47
C VAL A 166 8.66 -6.36 -12.10
N THR A 167 8.15 -7.57 -11.84
CA THR A 167 7.48 -7.89 -10.57
C THR A 167 8.47 -7.95 -9.40
N LEU A 168 9.64 -8.57 -9.59
CA LEU A 168 10.68 -8.64 -8.54
C LEU A 168 11.24 -7.26 -8.19
N GLU A 169 11.49 -6.42 -9.18
CA GLU A 169 11.93 -5.02 -8.98
C GLU A 169 10.85 -4.19 -8.27
N ALA A 170 9.58 -4.32 -8.69
CA ALA A 170 8.48 -3.62 -8.05
C ALA A 170 8.28 -4.07 -6.59
N TRP A 171 8.44 -5.37 -6.31
CA TRP A 171 8.38 -5.91 -4.96
C TRP A 171 9.52 -5.37 -4.09
N LEU A 172 10.74 -5.36 -4.61
CA LEU A 172 11.89 -4.83 -3.89
C LEU A 172 11.72 -3.33 -3.57
N ALA A 173 11.25 -2.53 -4.53
CA ALA A 173 10.95 -1.12 -4.31
C ALA A 173 9.84 -0.94 -3.25
N ASN A 174 8.75 -1.70 -3.34
CA ASN A 174 7.67 -1.70 -2.33
C ASN A 174 8.22 -2.02 -0.93
N LEU A 175 9.03 -3.07 -0.80
CA LEU A 175 9.62 -3.48 0.46
C LEU A 175 10.53 -2.39 1.06
N ARG A 176 11.33 -1.73 0.22
CA ARG A 176 12.19 -0.62 0.64
C ARG A 176 11.41 0.60 1.12
N THR A 177 10.22 0.86 0.58
CA THR A 177 9.30 1.87 1.12
C THR A 177 8.74 1.48 2.48
N LYS A 178 8.52 0.18 2.75
CA LYS A 178 8.10 -0.31 4.08
C LYS A 178 9.22 -0.19 5.12
N ILE A 179 10.48 -0.38 4.71
CA ILE A 179 11.65 -0.17 5.60
C ILE A 179 11.80 1.31 5.98
N ALA A 180 11.45 2.23 5.06
CA ALA A 180 11.31 3.67 5.30
C ALA A 180 12.56 4.40 5.87
N THR A 181 13.76 3.84 5.73
CA THR A 181 15.01 4.59 6.00
C THR A 181 15.35 5.50 4.82
N PRO A 182 16.08 6.61 5.02
CA PRO A 182 16.46 7.48 3.90
C PRO A 182 17.20 6.75 2.77
N ALA A 183 18.08 5.81 3.11
CA ALA A 183 18.82 5.01 2.13
C ALA A 183 17.91 4.04 1.35
N THR A 184 16.98 3.36 2.04
CA THR A 184 16.06 2.45 1.35
C THR A 184 15.02 3.21 0.52
N LEU A 185 14.57 4.38 0.97
CA LEU A 185 13.68 5.24 0.19
C LEU A 185 14.34 5.73 -1.10
N ALA A 186 15.58 6.22 -1.04
CA ALA A 186 16.33 6.59 -2.25
C ALA A 186 16.52 5.40 -3.21
N ALA A 187 16.77 4.20 -2.67
CA ALA A 187 16.86 2.98 -3.49
C ALA A 187 15.51 2.53 -4.06
N ALA A 188 14.39 2.81 -3.37
CA ALA A 188 13.04 2.54 -3.87
C ALA A 188 12.67 3.49 -5.00
N GLU A 189 13.02 4.76 -4.88
CA GLU A 189 12.88 5.79 -5.92
C GLU A 189 13.53 5.34 -7.22
N VAL A 190 14.83 4.98 -7.19
CA VAL A 190 15.56 4.49 -8.36
C VAL A 190 14.88 3.25 -8.98
N GLY A 191 14.41 2.32 -8.15
CA GLY A 191 13.69 1.13 -8.62
C GLY A 191 12.38 1.48 -9.33
N TYR A 192 11.58 2.40 -8.77
CA TYR A 192 10.35 2.85 -9.40
C TYR A 192 10.59 3.68 -10.66
N GLU A 193 11.61 4.54 -10.70
CA GLU A 193 11.98 5.31 -11.90
C GLU A 193 12.40 4.38 -13.04
N LYS A 194 13.24 3.38 -12.75
CA LYS A 194 13.60 2.31 -13.70
C LYS A 194 12.37 1.63 -14.29
N LEU A 195 11.40 1.28 -13.44
CA LEU A 195 10.15 0.65 -13.89
C LEU A 195 9.27 1.61 -14.69
N TYR A 196 9.19 2.88 -14.29
CA TYR A 196 8.42 3.90 -15.00
C TYR A 196 8.97 4.12 -16.41
N ASP A 197 10.29 4.23 -16.55
CA ASP A 197 10.96 4.43 -17.84
C ASP A 197 10.86 3.20 -18.75
N ALA A 198 10.92 1.98 -18.19
CA ALA A 198 10.70 0.75 -18.95
C ALA A 198 9.24 0.63 -19.42
N LEU A 199 8.27 0.89 -18.53
CA LEU A 199 6.85 0.71 -18.83
C LEU A 199 6.29 1.80 -19.74
N ARG A 200 6.74 3.06 -19.65
CA ARG A 200 6.25 4.14 -20.52
C ARG A 200 6.52 3.90 -22.01
N ALA A 201 7.53 3.08 -22.33
CA ALA A 201 7.86 2.70 -23.70
C ALA A 201 6.94 1.59 -24.24
N GLN A 202 6.18 0.92 -23.37
CA GLN A 202 5.27 -0.16 -23.75
C GLN A 202 3.86 0.37 -24.03
N PRO A 203 3.12 -0.24 -24.96
CA PRO A 203 1.71 0.10 -25.18
C PRO A 203 0.84 -0.35 -24.00
N HIS A 204 -0.27 0.35 -23.75
CA HIS A 204 -1.29 0.00 -22.74
C HIS A 204 -0.82 -0.02 -21.27
N THR A 205 0.30 0.63 -20.93
CA THR A 205 0.85 0.70 -19.57
C THR A 205 0.58 2.04 -18.87
N GLU A 206 -0.26 2.91 -19.42
CA GLU A 206 -0.53 4.25 -18.88
C GLU A 206 -0.94 4.21 -17.40
N ALA A 207 -1.83 3.28 -17.06
CA ALA A 207 -2.28 3.04 -15.68
C ALA A 207 -1.13 2.68 -14.72
N PHE A 208 -0.19 1.83 -15.15
CA PHE A 208 1.00 1.49 -14.36
C PHE A 208 1.94 2.68 -14.22
N CYS A 209 2.11 3.48 -15.28
CA CYS A 209 2.91 4.70 -15.24
C CYS A 209 2.33 5.72 -14.25
N LYS A 210 1.01 5.91 -14.23
CA LYS A 210 0.33 6.76 -13.23
C LYS A 210 0.57 6.27 -11.81
N LEU A 211 0.40 4.96 -11.56
CA LEU A 211 0.66 4.36 -10.25
C LEU A 211 2.11 4.58 -9.80
N LEU A 212 3.08 4.30 -10.67
CA LEU A 212 4.52 4.46 -10.39
C LEU A 212 4.88 5.92 -10.13
N ALA A 213 4.39 6.85 -10.94
CA ALA A 213 4.61 8.29 -10.72
C ALA A 213 4.04 8.75 -9.37
N THR A 214 2.86 8.26 -8.97
CA THR A 214 2.30 8.51 -7.64
C THR A 214 3.17 7.92 -6.52
N ARG A 215 3.69 6.70 -6.68
CA ARG A 215 4.62 6.08 -5.72
C ARG A 215 5.93 6.86 -5.60
N ILE A 216 6.55 7.27 -6.71
CA ILE A 216 7.78 8.08 -6.72
C ILE A 216 7.52 9.42 -6.02
N GLY A 217 6.42 10.10 -6.34
CA GLY A 217 6.03 11.35 -5.68
C GLY A 217 5.88 11.21 -4.16
N THR A 218 5.38 10.06 -3.71
CA THR A 218 5.26 9.71 -2.28
C THR A 218 6.62 9.53 -1.62
N VAL A 219 7.50 8.74 -2.25
CA VAL A 219 8.86 8.48 -1.75
C VAL A 219 9.66 9.78 -1.65
N GLN A 220 9.56 10.65 -2.66
CA GLN A 220 10.18 11.97 -2.65
C GLN A 220 9.68 12.85 -1.50
N ALA A 221 8.36 12.85 -1.25
CA ALA A 221 7.80 13.57 -0.11
C ALA A 221 8.31 13.00 1.23
N GLN A 222 8.45 11.67 1.35
CA GLN A 222 9.02 11.01 2.53
C GLN A 222 10.50 11.35 2.76
N LEU A 223 11.25 11.59 1.69
CA LEU A 223 12.63 12.10 1.72
C LEU A 223 12.73 13.60 2.02
N GLY A 224 11.61 14.30 2.23
CA GLY A 224 11.57 15.75 2.45
C GLY A 224 11.71 16.58 1.16
N GLN A 225 11.63 15.95 0.00
CA GLN A 225 11.80 16.57 -1.32
C GLN A 225 10.45 16.84 -2.00
N LEU A 226 9.55 17.55 -1.30
CA LEU A 226 8.17 17.77 -1.76
C LEU A 226 8.11 18.38 -3.17
N SER A 227 8.98 19.34 -3.51
CA SER A 227 8.99 19.99 -4.81
C SER A 227 9.23 19.02 -5.97
N GLN A 228 10.14 18.05 -5.78
CA GLN A 228 10.37 16.99 -6.77
C GLN A 228 9.19 16.03 -6.81
N GLY A 229 8.63 15.69 -5.65
CA GLY A 229 7.43 14.88 -5.55
C GLY A 229 6.24 15.46 -6.32
N ILE A 230 6.03 16.78 -6.26
CA ILE A 230 4.98 17.49 -7.02
C ILE A 230 5.14 17.30 -8.53
N SER A 231 6.38 17.32 -9.05
CA SER A 231 6.62 17.08 -10.48
C SER A 231 6.25 15.64 -10.90
N TRP A 232 6.38 14.67 -10.00
CA TRP A 232 5.95 13.30 -10.24
C TRP A 232 4.42 13.16 -10.15
N PHE A 233 3.77 13.82 -9.20
CA PHE A 233 2.30 13.89 -9.17
C PHE A 233 1.72 14.56 -10.42
N GLN A 234 2.40 15.57 -10.97
CA GLN A 234 2.03 16.16 -12.26
C GLN A 234 2.07 15.14 -13.40
N ARG A 235 3.10 14.28 -13.44
CA ARG A 235 3.19 13.20 -14.44
C ARG A 235 2.05 12.19 -14.28
N ALA A 236 1.69 11.83 -13.04
CA ALA A 236 0.57 10.94 -12.75
C ALA A 236 -0.79 11.54 -13.19
N LEU A 237 -0.96 12.86 -13.06
CA LEU A 237 -2.18 13.57 -13.41
C LEU A 237 -2.21 14.08 -14.87
N HIS A 238 -1.10 13.97 -15.60
CA HIS A 238 -0.84 14.61 -16.90
C HIS A 238 -1.10 16.13 -16.94
N LYS A 239 -1.21 16.77 -15.78
CA LYS A 239 -1.58 18.18 -15.59
C LYS A 239 -0.97 18.67 -14.28
N GLU A 240 -0.73 19.97 -14.19
CA GLU A 240 -0.33 20.60 -12.93
C GLU A 240 -1.35 20.27 -11.83
N PRO A 241 -0.90 19.76 -10.66
CA PRO A 241 -1.81 19.36 -9.58
C PRO A 241 -2.75 20.50 -9.15
N SER A 242 -2.25 21.74 -9.10
CA SER A 242 -3.06 22.93 -8.80
C SER A 242 -4.20 23.14 -9.79
N ASN A 243 -3.99 22.83 -11.07
CA ASN A 243 -5.01 22.96 -12.11
C ASN A 243 -6.06 21.85 -11.99
N VAL A 244 -5.64 20.62 -11.67
CA VAL A 244 -6.58 19.51 -11.43
C VAL A 244 -7.41 19.78 -10.19
N ILE A 245 -6.79 20.20 -9.08
CA ILE A 245 -7.46 20.60 -7.84
C ILE A 245 -8.48 21.71 -8.12
N HIS A 246 -8.07 22.78 -8.82
CA HIS A 246 -8.97 23.88 -9.15
C HIS A 246 -10.11 23.44 -10.06
N ALA A 247 -9.84 22.62 -11.09
CA ALA A 247 -10.87 22.13 -11.99
C ALA A 247 -11.87 21.21 -11.28
N ALA A 248 -11.39 20.34 -10.39
CA ALA A 248 -12.21 19.44 -9.57
C ALA A 248 -13.09 20.21 -8.57
N LEU A 249 -12.53 21.19 -7.85
CA LEU A 249 -13.30 22.02 -6.91
C LEU A 249 -14.43 22.83 -7.57
N ASN A 250 -14.30 23.11 -8.87
CA ASN A 250 -15.31 23.79 -9.66
C ASN A 250 -16.20 22.82 -10.47
N ASP A 251 -16.12 21.51 -10.22
CA ASP A 251 -16.86 20.46 -10.94
C ASP A 251 -16.65 20.50 -12.48
N THR A 252 -15.48 20.99 -12.93
CA THR A 252 -15.10 21.08 -14.36
C THR A 252 -14.13 20.00 -14.81
N TYR A 253 -13.52 19.27 -13.87
CA TYR A 253 -12.63 18.16 -14.19
C TYR A 253 -13.45 16.89 -14.42
N MET A 254 -13.27 16.28 -15.59
CA MET A 254 -13.93 15.03 -15.96
C MET A 254 -12.88 13.98 -16.32
N PRO A 255 -12.66 12.96 -15.45
CA PRO A 255 -11.82 11.81 -15.79
C PRO A 255 -12.39 11.05 -16.98
N SER A 256 -11.52 10.42 -17.77
CA SER A 256 -11.89 9.76 -19.03
C SER A 256 -12.60 8.42 -18.85
N SER A 257 -12.35 7.74 -17.72
CA SER A 257 -12.93 6.44 -17.37
C SER A 257 -13.09 6.30 -15.85
N PRO A 258 -13.91 5.35 -15.36
CA PRO A 258 -14.00 5.05 -13.94
C PRO A 258 -12.63 4.71 -13.31
N LEU A 259 -11.80 3.91 -13.99
CA LEU A 259 -10.43 3.62 -13.53
C LEU A 259 -9.59 4.89 -13.40
N ASP A 260 -9.66 5.80 -14.39
CA ASP A 260 -8.96 7.08 -14.34
C ASP A 260 -9.44 7.96 -13.18
N THR A 261 -10.75 7.92 -12.86
CA THR A 261 -11.29 8.54 -11.63
C THR A 261 -10.62 7.96 -10.39
N ARG A 262 -10.54 6.62 -10.26
CA ARG A 262 -9.95 5.97 -9.08
C ARG A 262 -8.46 6.30 -8.92
N LEU A 263 -7.70 6.25 -10.01
CA LEU A 263 -6.28 6.62 -10.01
C LEU A 263 -6.05 8.10 -9.70
N THR A 264 -6.90 8.98 -10.22
CA THR A 264 -6.84 10.42 -9.92
C THR A 264 -7.14 10.69 -8.44
N VAL A 265 -8.20 10.09 -7.89
CA VAL A 265 -8.55 10.20 -6.47
C VAL A 265 -7.42 9.68 -5.58
N HIS A 266 -6.88 8.50 -5.89
CA HIS A 266 -5.74 7.93 -5.17
C HIS A 266 -4.50 8.84 -5.22
N THR A 267 -4.24 9.48 -6.36
CA THR A 267 -3.13 10.42 -6.52
C THR A 267 -3.35 11.70 -5.70
N LEU A 268 -4.55 12.27 -5.70
CA LEU A 268 -4.89 13.44 -4.88
C LEU A 268 -4.83 13.15 -3.37
N GLN A 269 -5.31 11.97 -2.97
CA GLN A 269 -5.18 11.48 -1.59
C GLN A 269 -3.73 11.41 -1.16
N THR A 270 -2.89 10.80 -2.00
CA THR A 270 -1.46 10.62 -1.71
C THR A 270 -0.71 11.96 -1.70
N LEU A 271 -1.05 12.87 -2.62
CA LEU A 271 -0.57 14.25 -2.62
C LEU A 271 -0.98 14.99 -1.34
N SER A 272 -2.22 14.79 -0.85
CA SER A 272 -2.65 15.41 0.41
C SER A 272 -1.83 14.92 1.60
N ARG A 273 -1.50 13.62 1.65
CA ARG A 273 -0.61 13.04 2.67
C ARG A 273 0.81 13.59 2.56
N ALA A 274 1.32 13.81 1.35
CA ALA A 274 2.62 14.44 1.13
C ALA A 274 2.66 15.87 1.69
N TYR A 275 1.61 16.67 1.48
CA TYR A 275 1.49 18.01 2.08
C TYR A 275 1.38 17.95 3.62
N VAL A 276 0.60 17.02 4.18
CA VAL A 276 0.55 16.82 5.64
C VAL A 276 1.94 16.47 6.20
N LEU A 277 2.68 15.58 5.54
CA LEU A 277 4.03 15.23 5.97
C LEU A 277 4.97 16.44 5.91
N ALA A 278 4.96 17.18 4.81
CA ALA A 278 5.76 18.39 4.65
C ALA A 278 5.40 19.46 5.70
N SER A 279 4.14 19.53 6.14
CA SER A 279 3.72 20.45 7.20
C SER A 279 4.49 20.24 8.50
N SER A 280 4.84 18.99 8.84
CA SER A 280 5.60 18.67 10.06
C SER A 280 7.05 19.17 10.02
N GLN A 281 7.60 19.38 8.82
CA GLN A 281 8.98 19.80 8.58
C GLN A 281 9.08 21.29 8.19
N SER A 282 7.97 21.88 7.75
CA SER A 282 7.90 23.24 7.22
C SER A 282 7.89 24.30 8.33
N GLN A 283 8.48 25.47 8.04
CA GLN A 283 8.34 26.66 8.87
C GLN A 283 6.93 27.27 8.80
N ALA A 284 6.17 26.93 7.76
CA ALA A 284 4.80 27.40 7.52
C ALA A 284 3.82 26.20 7.46
N PRO A 285 3.68 25.42 8.54
CA PRO A 285 2.88 24.18 8.56
C PRO A 285 1.44 24.40 8.08
N ARG A 286 0.88 25.57 8.40
CA ARG A 286 -0.48 25.93 8.02
C ARG A 286 -0.68 25.98 6.50
N ALA A 287 0.30 26.50 5.74
CA ALA A 287 0.17 26.62 4.29
C ALA A 287 0.09 25.23 3.63
N GLU A 288 0.95 24.30 4.06
CA GLU A 288 0.92 22.92 3.57
C GLU A 288 -0.37 22.19 3.96
N LEU A 289 -0.85 22.37 5.20
CA LEU A 289 -2.14 21.80 5.62
C LEU A 289 -3.32 22.35 4.80
N TYR A 290 -3.25 23.59 4.30
CA TYR A 290 -4.26 24.11 3.39
C TYR A 290 -4.22 23.44 2.02
N GLU A 291 -3.04 23.23 1.46
CA GLU A 291 -2.91 22.51 0.18
C GLU A 291 -3.34 21.04 0.31
N ALA A 292 -3.07 20.40 1.46
CA ALA A 292 -3.63 19.10 1.79
C ALA A 292 -5.16 19.11 1.78
N LEU A 293 -5.78 20.06 2.49
CA LEU A 293 -7.23 20.21 2.55
C LEU A 293 -7.85 20.46 1.16
N ARG A 294 -7.19 21.26 0.32
CA ARG A 294 -7.64 21.51 -1.06
C ARG A 294 -7.61 20.25 -1.91
N ALA A 295 -6.55 19.45 -1.83
CA ALA A 295 -6.46 18.18 -2.54
C ALA A 295 -7.54 17.19 -2.09
N GLN A 296 -7.80 17.10 -0.78
CA GLN A 296 -8.86 16.24 -0.21
C GLN A 296 -10.25 16.67 -0.66
N LEU A 297 -10.57 17.96 -0.60
CA LEU A 297 -11.86 18.50 -1.06
C LEU A 297 -12.02 18.30 -2.58
N ALA A 298 -10.97 18.50 -3.37
CA ALA A 298 -10.97 18.20 -4.80
C ALA A 298 -11.31 16.72 -5.07
N ALA A 299 -10.71 15.79 -4.33
CA ALA A 299 -11.02 14.36 -4.44
C ALA A 299 -12.49 14.07 -4.10
N LEU A 300 -13.04 14.68 -3.04
CA LEU A 300 -14.45 14.55 -2.67
C LEU A 300 -15.40 15.10 -3.75
N HIS A 301 -15.06 16.21 -4.41
CA HIS A 301 -15.82 16.74 -5.53
C HIS A 301 -15.83 15.80 -6.74
N LEU A 302 -14.69 15.18 -7.06
CA LEU A 302 -14.60 14.15 -8.10
C LEU A 302 -15.46 12.93 -7.76
N LEU A 303 -15.37 12.43 -6.53
CA LEU A 303 -16.17 11.29 -6.06
C LEU A 303 -17.67 11.58 -6.12
N ARG A 304 -18.09 12.79 -5.76
CA ARG A 304 -19.49 13.22 -5.88
C ARG A 304 -19.96 13.27 -7.33
N THR A 305 -19.13 13.77 -8.23
CA THR A 305 -19.43 13.84 -9.67
C THR A 305 -19.56 12.44 -10.26
N GLU A 306 -18.65 11.54 -9.90
CA GLU A 306 -18.72 10.13 -10.28
C GLU A 306 -19.97 9.45 -9.75
N GLN A 307 -20.34 9.69 -8.48
CA GLN A 307 -21.54 9.13 -7.89
C GLN A 307 -22.81 9.53 -8.64
N LYS A 308 -22.92 10.80 -9.07
CA LYS A 308 -24.04 11.26 -9.91
C LYS A 308 -24.09 10.52 -11.25
N ARG A 309 -22.94 10.33 -11.89
CA ARG A 309 -22.81 9.57 -13.14
C ARG A 309 -23.23 8.10 -12.96
N MET A 310 -22.89 7.51 -11.81
CA MET A 310 -23.20 6.10 -11.50
C MET A 310 -24.66 5.86 -11.14
N ALA A 311 -25.37 6.86 -10.61
CA ALA A 311 -26.79 6.74 -10.32
C ALA A 311 -27.64 6.42 -11.56
N GLU A 312 -27.12 6.74 -12.76
CA GLU A 312 -27.77 6.49 -14.05
C GLU A 312 -27.27 5.20 -14.72
N ALA A 313 -26.23 4.54 -14.19
CA ALA A 313 -25.55 3.42 -14.84
C ALA A 313 -26.07 2.05 -14.35
N PRO A 314 -26.59 1.18 -15.24
CA PRO A 314 -27.28 -0.07 -14.86
C PRO A 314 -26.39 -1.16 -14.22
N ASN A 315 -25.06 -1.01 -14.25
CA ASN A 315 -24.10 -1.95 -13.66
C ASN A 315 -23.06 -1.27 -12.75
N GLY A 316 -23.39 -0.08 -12.23
CA GLY A 316 -22.46 0.75 -11.46
C GLY A 316 -22.36 0.41 -9.97
N ALA A 317 -22.97 -0.68 -9.49
CA ALA A 317 -23.11 -0.95 -8.05
C ALA A 317 -21.76 -1.03 -7.31
N LEU A 318 -20.78 -1.75 -7.87
CA LEU A 318 -19.45 -1.87 -7.28
C LEU A 318 -18.69 -0.52 -7.30
N GLN A 319 -18.79 0.22 -8.40
CA GLN A 319 -18.21 1.57 -8.51
C GLN A 319 -18.88 2.53 -7.53
N GLN A 320 -20.19 2.43 -7.33
CA GLN A 320 -20.92 3.22 -6.35
C GLN A 320 -20.48 2.87 -4.92
N ALA A 321 -20.34 1.60 -4.59
CA ALA A 321 -19.80 1.16 -3.30
C ALA A 321 -18.39 1.70 -3.06
N TRP A 322 -17.52 1.64 -4.08
CA TRP A 322 -16.19 2.25 -4.03
C TRP A 322 -16.27 3.76 -3.81
N THR A 323 -17.13 4.50 -4.51
CA THR A 323 -17.25 5.96 -4.29
C THR A 323 -17.67 6.30 -2.87
N PHE A 324 -18.56 5.51 -2.25
CA PHE A 324 -18.93 5.69 -0.86
C PHE A 324 -17.76 5.42 0.08
N GLU A 325 -17.04 4.32 -0.12
CA GLU A 325 -15.87 3.98 0.70
C GLU A 325 -14.78 5.06 0.61
N ALA A 326 -14.41 5.48 -0.60
CA ALA A 326 -13.43 6.53 -0.83
C ALA A 326 -13.87 7.90 -0.26
N GLN A 327 -15.18 8.23 -0.31
CA GLN A 327 -15.72 9.42 0.37
C GLN A 327 -15.53 9.31 1.88
N GLY A 328 -15.73 8.12 2.45
CA GLY A 328 -15.49 7.84 3.86
C GLY A 328 -14.04 8.09 4.25
N GLU A 329 -13.08 7.48 3.55
CA GLU A 329 -11.65 7.63 3.83
C GLU A 329 -11.19 9.09 3.69
N MET A 330 -11.60 9.79 2.62
CA MET A 330 -11.28 11.21 2.44
C MET A 330 -11.84 12.07 3.58
N SER A 331 -13.03 11.74 4.08
CA SER A 331 -13.69 12.51 5.15
C SER A 331 -12.97 12.39 6.48
N VAL A 332 -12.37 11.23 6.79
CA VAL A 332 -11.46 11.08 7.93
C VAL A 332 -10.26 12.02 7.77
N GLN A 333 -9.60 12.01 6.61
CA GLN A 333 -8.43 12.85 6.35
C GLN A 333 -8.75 14.35 6.43
N VAL A 334 -9.92 14.77 5.93
CA VAL A 334 -10.41 16.15 6.08
C VAL A 334 -10.60 16.50 7.55
N ALA A 335 -11.22 15.62 8.34
CA ALA A 335 -11.45 15.86 9.76
C ALA A 335 -10.13 16.06 10.53
N GLU A 336 -9.13 15.23 10.26
CA GLU A 336 -7.79 15.31 10.84
C GLU A 336 -7.04 16.57 10.40
N THR A 337 -7.11 16.91 9.11
CA THR A 337 -6.46 18.11 8.58
C THR A 337 -7.08 19.38 9.16
N LEU A 338 -8.41 19.41 9.31
CA LEU A 338 -9.11 20.49 10.01
C LEU A 338 -8.72 20.55 11.49
N TYR A 339 -8.57 19.41 12.15
CA TYR A 339 -8.09 19.35 13.53
C TYR A 339 -6.67 19.95 13.64
N ALA A 340 -5.75 19.54 12.78
CA ALA A 340 -4.38 20.07 12.73
C ALA A 340 -4.36 21.58 12.44
N LEU A 341 -5.15 22.06 11.46
CA LEU A 341 -5.31 23.48 11.15
C LEU A 341 -5.82 24.29 12.34
N GLN A 342 -6.62 23.69 13.22
CA GLN A 342 -7.07 24.34 14.45
C GLN A 342 -5.97 24.40 15.51
N GLN A 343 -5.05 23.43 15.57
CA GLN A 343 -3.90 23.45 16.48
C GLN A 343 -2.84 24.49 16.08
N HIS A 344 -2.82 24.90 14.82
CA HIS A 344 -1.94 25.94 14.29
C HIS A 344 -2.70 27.23 13.94
N PRO A 345 -3.18 28.01 14.94
CA PRO A 345 -3.92 29.24 14.67
C PRO A 345 -3.04 30.23 13.91
N ALA A 346 -3.61 30.86 12.87
CA ALA A 346 -2.92 31.94 12.17
C ALA A 346 -2.63 33.09 13.14
N LYS A 347 -1.44 33.70 13.03
CA LYS A 347 -1.19 35.01 13.66
C LYS A 347 -2.24 35.97 13.09
N GLN A 348 -3.20 36.36 13.93
CA GLN A 348 -4.39 37.07 13.50
C GLN A 348 -4.00 38.42 12.89
N SER A 349 -4.07 38.51 11.56
CA SER A 349 -4.08 39.79 10.85
C SER A 349 -5.53 40.17 10.58
N LEU A 350 -5.90 41.43 10.82
CA LEU A 350 -7.26 41.95 10.57
C LEU A 350 -7.76 41.67 9.14
N LEU A 351 -6.85 41.60 8.16
CA LEU A 351 -7.15 41.24 6.76
C LEU A 351 -7.50 39.75 6.58
N THR A 352 -6.87 38.86 7.34
CA THR A 352 -7.16 37.41 7.31
C THR A 352 -8.48 37.05 7.97
N TRP A 353 -8.99 37.89 8.87
CA TRP A 353 -10.29 37.67 9.52
C TRP A 353 -11.47 37.85 8.55
N TRP A 354 -11.38 38.82 7.62
CA TRP A 354 -12.39 39.04 6.58
C TRP A 354 -12.36 37.97 5.48
N LYS A 355 -11.18 37.43 5.15
CA LYS A 355 -11.02 36.25 4.29
C LYS A 355 -11.10 34.96 5.10
N ARG A 356 -12.15 34.81 5.92
CA ARG A 356 -12.42 33.55 6.62
C ARG A 356 -12.60 32.46 5.55
N ASP A 357 -11.57 31.64 5.38
CA ASP A 357 -11.41 30.77 4.21
C ASP A 357 -12.65 29.90 3.99
N LYS A 358 -13.27 30.03 2.82
CA LYS A 358 -14.41 29.19 2.40
C LYS A 358 -14.09 27.69 2.52
N LEU A 359 -12.82 27.32 2.38
CA LEU A 359 -12.33 25.94 2.47
C LEU A 359 -12.38 25.37 3.89
N VAL A 360 -11.99 26.14 4.92
CA VAL A 360 -12.01 25.68 6.32
C VAL A 360 -13.45 25.55 6.83
N ASN A 361 -14.37 26.26 6.19
CA ASN A 361 -15.80 26.19 6.46
C ASN A 361 -16.54 25.24 5.51
N ALA A 362 -15.82 24.37 4.76
CA ALA A 362 -16.45 23.35 3.95
C ALA A 362 -17.21 22.37 4.86
N VAL A 363 -18.50 22.21 4.58
CA VAL A 363 -19.42 21.44 5.43
C VAL A 363 -19.84 20.15 4.71
N PRO A 364 -19.90 18.99 5.38
CA PRO A 364 -20.23 17.71 4.76
C PRO A 364 -21.55 17.67 3.97
N GLN A 365 -22.53 18.54 4.28
CA GLN A 365 -23.81 18.56 3.54
C GLN A 365 -23.63 18.88 2.06
N THR A 366 -22.57 19.62 1.70
CA THR A 366 -22.24 19.87 0.29
C THR A 366 -21.94 18.57 -0.48
N PHE A 367 -21.61 17.49 0.23
CA PHE A 367 -21.34 16.15 -0.31
C PHE A 367 -22.46 15.13 0.01
N GLY A 368 -23.63 15.60 0.45
CA GLY A 368 -24.81 14.76 0.67
C GLY A 368 -24.89 14.10 2.05
N ALA A 369 -24.28 14.67 3.08
CA ALA A 369 -24.49 14.27 4.48
C ALA A 369 -25.95 14.51 4.92
N LEU A 370 -26.53 13.57 5.66
CA LEU A 370 -27.97 13.59 6.03
C LEU A 370 -28.27 14.46 7.26
N SER A 371 -27.31 14.72 8.13
CA SER A 371 -27.50 15.53 9.32
C SER A 371 -26.22 16.16 9.81
N THR A 372 -26.32 17.33 10.45
CA THR A 372 -25.24 17.84 11.31
C THR A 372 -25.71 17.88 12.74
N SER A 373 -24.89 17.31 13.61
CA SER A 373 -24.97 17.53 15.04
C SER A 373 -25.09 19.02 15.38
N SER A 374 -26.12 19.38 16.16
CA SER A 374 -26.37 20.74 16.69
C SER A 374 -25.32 21.17 17.74
N LYS A 375 -24.36 20.31 18.08
CA LYS A 375 -23.32 20.60 19.09
C LYS A 375 -22.45 21.77 18.63
N LYS A 376 -22.42 22.87 19.39
CA LYS A 376 -21.50 24.00 19.17
C LYS A 376 -20.14 23.68 19.78
N GLY A 377 -19.04 23.93 19.07
CA GLY A 377 -17.70 23.77 19.62
C GLY A 377 -16.57 23.98 18.61
N ARG A 378 -15.34 24.18 19.11
CA ARG A 378 -14.13 24.35 18.27
C ARG A 378 -13.92 23.16 17.33
N LEU A 379 -14.16 21.95 17.84
CA LEU A 379 -13.96 20.67 17.13
C LEU A 379 -15.19 20.20 16.32
N GLN A 380 -16.24 21.02 16.22
CA GLN A 380 -17.52 20.63 15.60
C GLN A 380 -17.34 20.19 14.14
N MET A 381 -16.51 20.89 13.36
CA MET A 381 -16.31 20.56 11.95
C MET A 381 -15.63 19.21 11.77
N SER A 382 -14.55 18.93 12.52
CA SER A 382 -13.90 17.62 12.49
C SER A 382 -14.86 16.50 12.89
N GLN A 383 -15.68 16.71 13.94
CA GLN A 383 -16.70 15.72 14.34
C GLN A 383 -17.75 15.48 13.24
N ALA A 384 -18.22 16.53 12.56
CA ALA A 384 -19.19 16.40 11.48
C ALA A 384 -18.63 15.61 10.28
N TRP A 385 -17.35 15.83 9.93
CA TRP A 385 -16.67 15.07 8.88
C TRP A 385 -16.47 13.60 9.25
N LEU A 386 -16.16 13.27 10.52
CA LEU A 386 -16.07 11.88 10.97
C LEU A 386 -17.44 11.17 10.99
N GLN A 387 -18.50 11.88 11.35
CA GLN A 387 -19.87 11.34 11.26
C GLN A 387 -20.22 11.02 9.80
N PHE A 388 -19.93 11.95 8.89
CA PHE A 388 -20.09 11.72 7.47
C PHE A 388 -19.25 10.53 6.97
N ALA A 389 -18.00 10.39 7.45
CA ALA A 389 -17.16 9.25 7.11
C ALA A 389 -17.80 7.91 7.48
N SER A 390 -18.34 7.81 8.70
CA SER A 390 -19.05 6.62 9.18
C SER A 390 -20.33 6.34 8.37
N GLU A 391 -21.12 7.36 8.05
CA GLU A 391 -22.32 7.23 7.19
C GLU A 391 -21.96 6.67 5.81
N ARG A 392 -20.88 7.17 5.19
CA ARG A 392 -20.42 6.73 3.88
C ARG A 392 -19.90 5.29 3.90
N ALA A 393 -19.14 4.91 4.92
CA ALA A 393 -18.70 3.54 5.12
C ALA A 393 -19.89 2.56 5.25
N LEU A 394 -20.91 2.92 6.03
CA LEU A 394 -22.15 2.13 6.15
C LEU A 394 -22.89 2.01 4.81
N ALA A 395 -22.95 3.10 4.02
CA ALA A 395 -23.56 3.08 2.69
C ALA A 395 -22.82 2.16 1.72
N ALA A 396 -21.47 2.16 1.74
CA ALA A 396 -20.66 1.24 0.95
C ALA A 396 -20.98 -0.22 1.28
N ARG A 397 -21.03 -0.56 2.57
CA ARG A 397 -21.37 -1.91 3.06
C ARG A 397 -22.77 -2.33 2.61
N ALA A 398 -23.77 -1.47 2.79
CA ALA A 398 -25.14 -1.73 2.36
C ALA A 398 -25.23 -1.98 0.85
N GLN A 399 -24.49 -1.21 0.05
CA GLN A 399 -24.43 -1.37 -1.40
C GLN A 399 -23.82 -2.72 -1.81
N LEU A 400 -22.74 -3.15 -1.17
CA LEU A 400 -22.09 -4.44 -1.46
C LEU A 400 -22.98 -5.63 -1.07
N ILE A 401 -23.66 -5.55 0.09
CA ILE A 401 -24.59 -6.60 0.52
C ILE A 401 -25.75 -6.73 -0.47
N ALA A 402 -26.27 -5.61 -0.98
CA ALA A 402 -27.33 -5.60 -1.99
C ALA A 402 -26.87 -6.26 -3.30
N ASP A 403 -25.67 -5.94 -3.81
CA ASP A 403 -25.15 -6.51 -5.07
C ASP A 403 -24.80 -8.01 -4.94
N HIS A 404 -24.30 -8.46 -3.79
CA HIS A 404 -24.02 -9.88 -3.53
C HIS A 404 -25.26 -10.78 -3.62
N SER A 405 -26.44 -10.25 -3.28
CA SER A 405 -27.69 -11.00 -3.37
C SER A 405 -28.12 -11.31 -4.81
N THR A 406 -27.57 -10.60 -5.80
CA THR A 406 -28.08 -10.60 -7.17
C THR A 406 -27.21 -11.36 -8.18
N LYS A 407 -25.96 -11.75 -7.86
CA LYS A 407 -25.02 -12.25 -8.88
C LYS A 407 -24.19 -13.46 -8.43
N ALA A 408 -24.62 -14.64 -8.88
CA ALA A 408 -23.84 -15.89 -8.80
C ALA A 408 -22.67 -15.98 -9.83
N GLN A 409 -22.43 -14.93 -10.64
CA GLN A 409 -21.51 -14.94 -11.79
C GLN A 409 -20.57 -13.72 -11.83
N LEU A 410 -20.10 -13.21 -10.68
CA LEU A 410 -19.07 -12.16 -10.67
C LEU A 410 -17.70 -12.73 -11.09
N SER A 411 -16.93 -11.95 -11.86
CA SER A 411 -15.53 -12.29 -12.15
C SER A 411 -14.69 -12.27 -10.86
N THR A 412 -13.52 -12.91 -10.92
CA THR A 412 -12.59 -12.99 -9.77
C THR A 412 -12.15 -11.59 -9.30
N SER A 413 -11.84 -10.68 -10.23
CA SER A 413 -11.48 -9.29 -9.94
C SER A 413 -12.59 -8.51 -9.25
N HIS A 414 -13.85 -8.69 -9.66
CA HIS A 414 -15.00 -8.06 -9.02
C HIS A 414 -15.18 -8.55 -7.58
N ARG A 415 -14.95 -9.84 -7.33
CA ARG A 415 -14.99 -10.39 -5.97
C ARG A 415 -13.87 -9.82 -5.11
N HIS A 416 -12.63 -9.80 -5.62
CA HIS A 416 -11.49 -9.20 -4.91
C HIS A 416 -11.72 -7.72 -4.59
N ALA A 417 -12.23 -6.95 -5.55
CA ALA A 417 -12.56 -5.55 -5.37
C ALA A 417 -13.68 -5.37 -4.31
N SER A 418 -14.76 -6.17 -4.37
CA SER A 418 -15.83 -6.14 -3.37
C SER A 418 -15.31 -6.42 -1.96
N GLU A 419 -14.52 -7.48 -1.78
CA GLU A 419 -13.93 -7.84 -0.49
C GLU A 419 -12.95 -6.77 0.02
N ARG A 420 -12.19 -6.12 -0.89
CA ARG A 420 -11.31 -5.00 -0.54
C ARG A 420 -12.09 -3.80 -0.06
N ILE A 421 -13.11 -3.37 -0.82
CA ILE A 421 -13.97 -2.23 -0.46
C ILE A 421 -14.70 -2.51 0.86
N LEU A 422 -15.21 -3.73 1.07
CA LEU A 422 -15.87 -4.11 2.31
C LEU A 422 -14.93 -4.00 3.52
N ARG A 423 -13.71 -4.52 3.39
CA ARG A 423 -12.69 -4.42 4.46
C ARG A 423 -12.31 -2.97 4.74
N ALA A 424 -12.07 -2.18 3.70
CA ALA A 424 -11.73 -0.76 3.83
C ALA A 424 -12.86 0.03 4.50
N ALA A 425 -14.12 -0.19 4.09
CA ALA A 425 -15.28 0.44 4.71
C ALA A 425 -15.41 0.10 6.20
N ASN A 426 -15.18 -1.15 6.61
CA ASN A 426 -15.19 -1.53 8.02
C ASN A 426 -14.11 -0.79 8.81
N LEU A 427 -12.89 -0.67 8.27
CA LEU A 427 -11.79 0.06 8.90
C LEU A 427 -12.09 1.55 9.04
N VAL A 428 -12.60 2.19 7.99
CA VAL A 428 -13.01 3.60 8.01
C VAL A 428 -14.09 3.86 9.06
N GLU A 429 -15.09 2.98 9.17
CA GLU A 429 -16.13 3.10 10.19
C GLU A 429 -15.55 3.00 11.62
N GLU A 430 -14.71 2.00 11.87
CA GLU A 430 -14.06 1.79 13.17
C GLU A 430 -13.19 2.99 13.55
N GLU A 431 -12.33 3.44 12.64
CA GLU A 431 -11.45 4.59 12.83
C GLU A 431 -12.25 5.87 13.11
N ALA A 432 -13.28 6.14 12.30
CA ALA A 432 -14.13 7.31 12.49
C ALA A 432 -14.81 7.30 13.87
N GLN A 433 -15.33 6.16 14.32
CA GLN A 433 -15.94 6.03 15.64
C GLN A 433 -14.93 6.22 16.78
N LEU A 434 -13.72 5.68 16.64
CA LEU A 434 -12.64 5.86 17.62
C LEU A 434 -12.22 7.34 17.74
N LEU A 435 -12.08 8.03 16.61
CA LEU A 435 -11.74 9.46 16.57
C LEU A 435 -12.86 10.32 17.14
N ILE A 436 -14.14 10.03 16.84
CA ILE A 436 -15.28 10.73 17.44
C ILE A 436 -15.23 10.64 18.97
N ARG A 437 -15.08 9.42 19.53
CA ARG A 437 -15.00 9.22 20.99
C ARG A 437 -13.82 9.98 21.60
N SER A 438 -12.70 10.04 20.88
CA SER A 438 -11.50 10.76 21.33
C SER A 438 -11.73 12.27 21.34
N LEU A 439 -12.36 12.84 20.31
CA LEU A 439 -12.71 14.26 20.27
C LEU A 439 -13.77 14.64 21.32
N GLU A 440 -14.71 13.75 21.63
CA GLU A 440 -15.70 13.98 22.68
C GLU A 440 -15.03 14.09 24.05
N LYS A 441 -14.08 13.21 24.37
CA LYS A 441 -13.27 13.28 25.61
C LYS A 441 -12.43 14.54 25.72
N LEU A 442 -11.97 15.09 24.60
CA LEU A 442 -11.22 16.35 24.58
C LEU A 442 -12.12 17.58 24.74
N SER A 443 -13.43 17.43 24.55
CA SER A 443 -14.42 18.52 24.63
C SER A 443 -15.15 18.59 25.97
N SER A 444 -15.16 17.49 26.74
CA SER A 444 -15.63 17.40 28.12
C SER A 444 -14.57 17.89 29.09
#